data_AF-A0A944N7Y5-F1
#
_entry.id   AF-A0A944N7Y5-F1
#
_cell.length_a   1.000
_cell.length_b   1.000
_cell.length_c   1.000
_cell.angle_alpha   90.00
_cell.angle_beta   90.00
_cell.angle_gamma   90.00
#
_symmetry.space_group_name_H-M   'P 1'
#
loop_
_entity.id
_entity.type
_entity.pdbx_description
1 polymer ?
#
loop_
_entity_poly.entity_id
_entity_poly.type
_entity_poly.pdbx_seq_one_letter_code
_entity_poly.pdbx_strand_id
1 'polypeptide(L)'
;MVRKRVATKRENSQLKRIRQIFFSSQGFPIILVCSILGILFVLFRMKSVETGYQVISVKKDIEKAQVMNKELQAKRAKLLSVKNLHRMAKKHGLKEAEQKQIIVIP
;
A
#
# COMPACT_ATOMS: atom_id res chain seq x y z
N MET A 1 -6.08 20.39 78.07
CA MET A 1 -4.83 19.80 77.55
C MET A 1 -5.18 18.83 76.43
N VAL A 2 -5.08 19.21 75.15
CA VAL A 2 -5.37 18.29 74.03
C VAL A 2 -4.29 18.45 72.97
N ARG A 3 -3.31 17.52 72.97
CA ARG A 3 -2.26 17.43 71.96
C ARG A 3 -2.85 16.77 70.70
N LYS A 4 -3.06 17.56 69.64
CA LYS A 4 -3.38 17.04 68.30
C LYS A 4 -2.17 16.24 67.77
N ARG A 5 -2.36 14.94 67.54
CA ARG A 5 -1.37 14.10 66.84
C ARG A 5 -1.48 14.38 65.34
N VAL A 6 -0.43 14.96 64.75
CA VAL A 6 -0.31 15.12 63.30
C VAL A 6 0.08 13.77 62.72
N ALA A 7 -0.82 13.17 61.94
CA ALA A 7 -0.57 11.91 61.23
C ALA A 7 0.35 12.19 60.02
N THR A 8 1.64 11.89 60.17
CA THR A 8 2.63 12.00 59.10
C THR A 8 2.41 10.90 58.07
N LYS A 9 1.87 11.28 56.89
CA LYS A 9 1.62 10.40 55.74
C LYS A 9 2.97 9.91 55.19
N ARG A 10 3.31 8.64 55.44
CA ARG A 10 4.53 7.96 54.98
C ARG A 10 4.42 7.68 53.48
N GLU A 11 4.68 8.71 52.68
CA GLU A 11 4.69 8.60 51.22
C GLU A 11 5.96 7.86 50.77
N ASN A 12 5.79 6.77 50.00
CA ASN A 12 6.84 5.83 49.60
C ASN A 12 8.05 6.56 48.98
N SER A 13 9.23 6.42 49.61
CA SER A 13 10.49 7.07 49.21
C SER A 13 10.89 6.80 47.75
N GLN A 14 10.55 5.62 47.22
CA GLN A 14 10.84 5.24 45.82
C GLN A 14 10.00 6.04 44.81
N LEU A 15 8.72 6.29 45.11
CA LEU A 15 7.85 7.11 44.26
C LEU A 15 8.35 8.57 44.21
N LYS A 16 8.92 9.08 45.31
CA LYS A 16 9.55 10.42 45.33
C LYS A 16 10.80 10.49 44.44
N ARG A 17 11.65 9.45 44.44
CA ARG A 17 12.85 9.41 43.58
C ARG A 17 12.49 9.33 42.09
N ILE A 18 11.51 8.51 41.72
CA ILE A 18 11.03 8.42 40.33
C ILE A 18 10.43 9.77 39.89
N ARG A 19 9.65 10.41 40.76
CA ARG A 19 9.10 11.75 40.50
C ARG A 19 10.21 12.81 40.38
N GLN A 20 11.25 12.74 41.20
CA GLN A 20 12.40 13.65 41.11
C GLN A 20 13.19 13.47 39.82
N ILE A 21 13.35 12.24 39.34
CA ILE A 21 14.01 11.95 38.05
C ILE A 21 13.14 12.42 36.88
N PHE A 22 11.83 12.23 36.98
CA PHE A 22 10.85 12.69 35.98
C PHE A 22 10.79 14.23 35.89
N PHE A 23 10.85 14.92 37.02
CA PHE A 23 10.87 16.40 37.10
C PHE A 23 12.29 16.98 37.12
N SER A 24 13.32 16.17 36.86
CA SER A 24 14.69 16.67 36.72
C SER A 24 14.88 17.29 35.34
N SER A 25 15.58 18.43 35.29
CA SER A 25 15.87 19.19 34.05
C SER A 25 16.55 18.34 32.97
N GLN A 26 17.30 17.29 33.34
CA GLN A 26 17.93 16.36 32.41
C GLN A 26 17.07 15.11 32.08
N GLY A 27 16.17 14.69 32.96
CA GLY A 27 15.35 13.48 32.77
C GLY A 27 14.10 13.72 31.91
N PHE A 28 13.50 14.90 32.05
CA PHE A 28 12.32 15.32 31.28
C PHE A 28 12.51 15.27 29.75
N PRO A 29 13.59 15.83 29.16
CA PRO A 29 13.77 15.79 27.70
C PRO A 29 13.96 14.36 27.17
N ILE A 30 14.58 13.46 27.93
CA ILE A 30 14.79 12.06 27.53
C ILE A 30 13.44 11.33 27.43
N ILE A 31 12.57 11.52 28.41
CA ILE A 31 11.24 10.91 28.44
C ILE A 31 10.37 11.46 27.30
N LEU A 32 10.48 12.76 27.02
CA LEU A 32 9.79 13.38 25.89
C LEU A 32 10.21 12.75 24.56
N VAL A 33 11.52 12.61 24.31
CA VAL A 33 12.05 11.99 23.09
C VAL A 33 11.62 10.52 22.99
N CYS A 34 11.70 9.75 24.07
CA CYS A 34 11.23 8.36 24.10
C CYS A 34 9.73 8.26 23.81
N SER A 35 8.92 9.21 24.29
CA SER A 35 7.48 9.27 24.02
C SER A 35 7.22 9.56 22.53
N ILE A 36 7.96 10.50 21.93
CA ILE A 36 7.87 10.82 20.50
C ILE A 36 8.28 9.62 19.65
N LEU A 37 9.38 8.94 19.99
CA LEU A 37 9.83 7.73 19.30
C LEU A 37 8.82 6.59 19.41
N GLY A 38 8.19 6.43 20.58
CA GLY A 38 7.12 5.45 20.79
C GLY A 38 5.91 5.70 19.89
N ILE A 39 5.46 6.95 19.80
CA ILE A 39 4.34 7.33 18.92
C ILE A 39 4.71 7.11 17.45
N LEU A 40 5.90 7.56 17.03
CA LEU A 40 6.39 7.37 15.67
C LEU A 40 6.49 5.89 15.28
N PHE A 41 6.94 5.02 16.19
CA PHE A 41 7.02 3.58 15.94
C PHE A 41 5.64 2.99 15.62
N VAL A 42 4.62 3.34 16.42
CA VAL A 42 3.25 2.85 16.20
C VAL A 42 2.68 3.39 14.88
N LEU A 43 2.88 4.67 14.59
CA LEU A 43 2.44 5.28 13.33
C LEU A 43 3.11 4.61 12.13
N PHE A 44 4.43 4.37 12.20
CA PHE A 44 5.16 3.68 11.13
C PHE A 44 4.65 2.25 10.93
N ARG A 45 4.39 1.52 12.02
CA ARG A 45 3.80 0.17 11.96
C ARG A 45 2.42 0.17 11.30
N MET A 46 1.55 1.11 11.64
CA MET A 46 0.23 1.23 10.99
C MET A 46 0.37 1.60 9.51
N LYS A 47 1.23 2.56 9.17
CA LYS A 47 1.45 3.00 7.79
C LYS A 47 2.01 1.87 6.92
N SER A 48 2.93 1.06 7.46
CA SER A 48 3.47 -0.10 6.76
C SER A 48 2.40 -1.12 6.38
N VAL A 49 1.43 -1.37 7.27
CA VAL A 49 0.33 -2.31 7.01
C VAL A 49 -0.63 -1.74 5.96
N GLU A 50 -0.98 -0.46 6.06
CA GLU A 50 -1.83 0.23 5.09
C GLU A 50 -1.21 0.20 3.68
N THR A 51 0.08 0.53 3.56
CA THR A 51 0.80 0.47 2.28
C THR A 51 0.83 -0.96 1.75
N GLY A 52 1.01 -1.97 2.61
CA GLY A 52 0.91 -3.38 2.21
C GLY A 52 -0.43 -3.70 1.55
N TYR A 53 -1.55 -3.25 2.12
CA TYR A 53 -2.87 -3.45 1.52
C TYR A 53 -3.04 -2.73 0.18
N GLN A 54 -2.57 -1.49 0.07
CA GLN A 54 -2.62 -0.73 -1.20
C GLN A 54 -1.78 -1.41 -2.30
N VAL A 55 -0.61 -1.95 -1.96
CA VAL A 55 0.23 -2.68 -2.92
C VAL A 55 -0.48 -3.95 -3.39
N ILE A 56 -1.13 -4.68 -2.49
CA ILE A 56 -1.88 -5.89 -2.84
C ILE A 56 -3.04 -5.56 -3.77
N SER A 57 -3.80 -4.49 -3.52
CA SER A 57 -4.90 -4.09 -4.40
C SER A 57 -4.39 -3.70 -5.79
N VAL A 58 -3.34 -2.88 -5.87
CA VAL A 58 -2.74 -2.48 -7.15
C VAL A 58 -2.21 -3.69 -7.92
N LYS A 59 -1.53 -4.62 -7.23
CA LYS A 59 -1.03 -5.86 -7.85
C LYS A 59 -2.16 -6.69 -8.44
N LYS A 60 -3.29 -6.82 -7.72
CA LYS A 60 -4.46 -7.53 -8.22
C LYS A 60 -5.02 -6.90 -9.50
N ASP A 61 -5.02 -5.58 -9.60
CA ASP A 61 -5.50 -4.89 -10.79
C ASP A 61 -4.53 -5.03 -11.97
N ILE A 62 -3.22 -5.02 -11.72
CA ILE A 62 -2.20 -5.33 -12.73
C ILE A 62 -2.40 -6.76 -13.26
N GLU A 63 -2.61 -7.74 -12.39
CA GLU A 63 -2.84 -9.13 -12.81
C GLU A 63 -4.10 -9.27 -13.67
N LYS A 64 -5.21 -8.61 -13.29
CA LYS A 64 -6.42 -8.56 -14.13
C LYS A 64 -6.14 -7.94 -15.50
N ALA A 65 -5.45 -6.80 -15.54
CA ALA A 65 -5.12 -6.12 -16.79
C ALA A 65 -4.24 -7.00 -17.69
N GLN A 66 -3.31 -7.76 -17.12
CA GLN A 66 -2.48 -8.71 -17.87
C GLN A 66 -3.30 -9.86 -18.46
N VAL A 67 -4.23 -10.43 -17.69
CA VAL A 67 -5.14 -11.48 -18.20
C VAL A 67 -6.02 -10.93 -19.32
N MET A 68 -6.63 -9.76 -19.10
CA MET A 68 -7.44 -9.10 -20.13
C MET A 68 -6.65 -8.80 -21.40
N ASN A 69 -5.38 -8.37 -21.27
CA ASN A 69 -4.53 -8.12 -22.44
C ASN A 69 -4.24 -9.43 -23.21
N LYS A 70 -3.93 -10.53 -22.52
CA LYS A 70 -3.76 -11.84 -23.15
C LYS A 70 -5.03 -12.28 -23.90
N GLU A 71 -6.20 -12.10 -23.29
CA GLU A 71 -7.48 -12.39 -23.94
C GLU A 71 -7.73 -11.49 -25.15
N LEU A 72 -7.43 -10.19 -25.05
CA LEU A 72 -7.57 -9.24 -26.16
C LEU A 72 -6.66 -9.60 -27.33
N GLN A 73 -5.42 -10.00 -27.06
CA GLN A 73 -4.49 -10.45 -28.08
C GLN A 73 -4.99 -11.73 -28.76
N ALA A 74 -5.51 -12.69 -28.00
CA ALA A 74 -6.11 -13.90 -28.55
C ALA A 74 -7.35 -13.57 -29.41
N LYS A 75 -8.23 -12.68 -28.95
CA LYS A 75 -9.40 -12.20 -29.72
C LYS A 75 -8.98 -11.47 -30.99
N ARG A 76 -7.97 -10.60 -30.91
CA ARG A 76 -7.41 -9.88 -32.05
C ARG A 76 -6.85 -10.85 -33.09
N ALA A 77 -6.02 -11.81 -32.68
CA ALA A 77 -5.47 -12.83 -33.57
C ALA A 77 -6.60 -13.68 -34.21
N LYS A 78 -7.62 -14.05 -33.44
CA LYS A 78 -8.79 -14.76 -33.96
C LYS A 78 -9.53 -13.93 -35.01
N LEU A 79 -9.80 -12.66 -34.75
CA LEU A 79 -10.49 -11.77 -35.69
C LEU A 79 -9.68 -11.51 -36.97
N LEU A 80 -8.36 -11.35 -36.83
CA LEU A 80 -7.42 -11.16 -37.95
C LEU A 80 -7.02 -12.48 -38.63
N SER A 81 -7.56 -13.62 -38.22
CA SER A 81 -7.29 -14.88 -38.90
C SER A 81 -7.82 -14.83 -40.34
N VAL A 82 -7.09 -15.46 -41.27
CA VAL A 82 -7.42 -15.49 -42.71
C VAL A 82 -8.87 -15.91 -42.96
N LYS A 83 -9.36 -16.93 -42.22
CA LYS A 83 -10.73 -17.41 -42.31
C LYS A 83 -11.77 -16.32 -41.98
N ASN A 84 -11.53 -15.54 -40.92
CA ASN A 84 -12.45 -14.47 -40.52
C ASN A 84 -12.34 -13.24 -41.43
N LEU A 85 -11.12 -12.91 -41.90
CA LEU A 85 -10.90 -11.86 -42.89
C LEU A 85 -11.61 -12.17 -44.20
N HIS A 86 -11.49 -13.40 -44.72
CA HIS A 86 -12.18 -13.83 -45.94
C HIS A 86 -13.71 -13.83 -45.78
N ARG A 87 -14.22 -14.29 -44.61
CA ARG A 87 -15.65 -14.20 -44.28
C ARG A 87 -16.15 -12.76 -44.26
N MET A 88 -15.35 -11.85 -43.70
CA MET A 88 -15.67 -10.42 -43.64
C MET A 88 -15.63 -9.77 -45.03
N ALA A 89 -14.60 -10.07 -45.82
CA ALA A 89 -14.47 -9.62 -47.21
C ALA A 89 -15.68 -10.04 -48.04
N LYS A 90 -16.09 -11.31 -47.96
CA LYS A 90 -17.29 -11.82 -48.64
C LYS A 90 -18.57 -11.11 -48.21
N LYS A 91 -18.74 -10.81 -46.91
CA LYS A 91 -19.90 -10.07 -46.39
C LYS A 91 -19.98 -8.65 -46.98
N HIS A 92 -18.84 -8.00 -47.19
CA HIS A 92 -18.75 -6.63 -47.68
C HIS A 92 -18.51 -6.55 -49.21
N GLY A 93 -18.57 -7.66 -49.93
CA GLY A 93 -18.36 -7.69 -51.40
C GLY A 93 -16.92 -7.39 -51.84
N LEU A 94 -15.95 -7.50 -50.94
CA LEU A 94 -14.53 -7.25 -51.22
C LEU A 94 -13.89 -8.49 -51.86
N LYS A 95 -13.07 -8.29 -52.90
CA LYS A 95 -12.26 -9.34 -53.53
C LYS A 95 -10.90 -9.46 -52.85
N GLU A 96 -10.32 -10.65 -52.93
CA GLU A 96 -8.95 -10.90 -52.49
C GLU A 96 -7.95 -10.11 -53.36
N ALA A 97 -6.88 -9.62 -52.74
CA ALA A 97 -5.90 -8.78 -53.41
C ALA A 97 -5.06 -9.60 -54.38
N GLU A 98 -4.80 -9.05 -55.57
CA GLU A 98 -3.87 -9.66 -56.53
C GLU A 98 -2.42 -9.49 -56.08
N GLN A 99 -1.52 -10.35 -56.54
CA GLN A 99 -0.12 -10.36 -56.12
C GLN A 99 0.60 -9.01 -56.33
N LYS A 100 0.21 -8.24 -57.35
CA LYS A 100 0.69 -6.88 -57.64
C LYS A 100 0.24 -5.81 -56.64
N GLN A 101 -0.73 -6.11 -55.78
CA GLN A 101 -1.32 -5.21 -54.79
C GLN A 101 -0.83 -5.50 -53.36
N ILE A 102 0.00 -6.53 -53.18
CA ILE A 102 0.56 -6.91 -51.88
C ILE A 102 1.80 -6.07 -51.60
N ILE A 103 1.78 -5.27 -50.54
CA ILE A 103 2.93 -4.49 -50.07
C ILE A 103 3.55 -5.23 -48.88
N VAL A 104 4.78 -5.69 -49.03
CA VAL A 104 5.55 -6.34 -47.96
C VAL A 104 6.41 -5.27 -47.29
N ILE A 105 6.22 -5.06 -45.99
CA ILE A 105 7.04 -4.15 -45.19
C ILE A 105 8.06 -5.02 -44.42
N PRO A 106 9.38 -4.79 -44.61
CA PRO A 106 10.42 -5.53 -43.91
C PRO A 106 10.49 -5.21 -42.41
#